data_AF-A0A4Y9LI38-F1
#
_entry.id   AF-A0A4Y9LI38-F1
#
_cell.length_a   1.000
_cell.length_b   1.000
_cell.length_c   1.000
_cell.angle_alpha   90.00
_cell.angle_beta   90.00
_cell.angle_gamma   90.00
#
_symmetry.space_group_name_H-M   'P 1'
#
loop_
_entity.id
_entity.type
_entity.pdbx_description
1 polymer ?
#
loop_
_entity_poly.entity_id
_entity_poly.type
_entity_poly.pdbx_seq_one_letter_code
_entity_poly.pdbx_strand_id
1 'polypeptide(L)'
;MRRFSIVAAVLVVPALAAARNQGEKKVDQKPDNCFYTVGNQTIQVPLGASVCRRQPAPYDDNYSLLRCTPPLDEIDSDIKRGDARCDRYEERQ
;
A
#
# COMPACT_ATOMS: atom_id res chain seq x y z
N MET A 1 -27.36 -27.03 -66.45
CA MET A 1 -26.94 -28.26 -65.74
C MET A 1 -25.63 -28.02 -65.01
N ARG A 2 -25.65 -28.09 -63.67
CA ARG A 2 -24.55 -28.36 -62.69
C ARG A 2 -25.02 -27.75 -61.35
N ARG A 3 -25.55 -28.58 -60.43
CA ARG A 3 -24.90 -29.12 -59.21
C ARG A 3 -24.55 -27.97 -58.24
N PHE A 4 -24.90 -27.94 -56.96
CA PHE A 4 -24.56 -28.86 -55.85
C PHE A 4 -25.41 -28.43 -54.62
N SER A 5 -26.04 -29.38 -53.92
CA SER A 5 -25.63 -29.93 -52.60
C SER A 5 -26.12 -29.18 -51.36
N ILE A 6 -26.94 -29.94 -50.62
CA ILE A 6 -27.27 -30.01 -49.18
C ILE A 6 -26.26 -29.35 -48.22
N VAL A 7 -26.75 -29.08 -46.98
CA VAL A 7 -26.05 -29.00 -45.67
C VAL A 7 -26.00 -27.54 -45.16
N ALA A 8 -26.30 -27.14 -43.91
CA ALA A 8 -26.58 -27.78 -42.62
C ALA A 8 -27.37 -26.80 -41.74
N ALA A 9 -28.07 -27.34 -40.74
CA ALA A 9 -28.55 -26.63 -39.57
C ALA A 9 -27.38 -26.08 -38.73
N VAL A 10 -27.52 -24.85 -38.22
CA VAL A 10 -26.64 -24.31 -37.18
C VAL A 10 -27.52 -23.72 -36.07
N LEU A 11 -27.54 -24.41 -34.94
CA LEU A 11 -28.09 -23.96 -33.67
C LEU A 11 -27.24 -22.79 -33.16
N VAL A 12 -27.81 -21.60 -33.02
CA VAL A 12 -27.13 -20.46 -32.41
C VAL A 12 -27.32 -20.56 -30.90
N VAL A 13 -26.33 -21.14 -30.21
CA VAL A 13 -26.20 -21.03 -28.76
C VAL A 13 -25.64 -19.64 -28.46
N PRO A 14 -26.29 -18.80 -27.62
CA PRO A 14 -25.64 -17.59 -27.14
C PRO A 14 -24.54 -18.01 -26.16
N ALA A 15 -23.30 -17.98 -26.64
CA ALA A 15 -22.12 -18.01 -25.79
C ALA A 15 -22.13 -16.75 -24.92
N LEU A 16 -22.30 -16.90 -23.60
CA LEU A 16 -21.95 -15.86 -22.64
C LEU A 16 -20.44 -15.65 -22.73
N ALA A 17 -20.03 -14.71 -23.56
CA ALA A 17 -18.66 -14.23 -23.62
C ALA A 17 -18.36 -13.39 -22.38
N ALA A 18 -17.45 -13.95 -21.58
CA ALA A 18 -16.17 -13.36 -21.20
C ALA A 18 -16.11 -12.08 -20.34
N ALA A 19 -14.98 -12.07 -19.60
CA ALA A 19 -14.31 -10.93 -18.98
C ALA A 19 -14.89 -10.44 -17.65
N ARG A 20 -14.66 -11.23 -16.59
CA ARG A 20 -14.46 -10.63 -15.26
C ARG A 20 -13.00 -10.20 -15.11
N ASN A 21 -12.84 -8.89 -15.29
CA ASN A 21 -11.92 -8.00 -14.62
C ASN A 21 -10.45 -8.44 -14.49
N GLN A 22 -9.63 -7.78 -15.30
CA GLN A 22 -8.53 -6.92 -14.82
C GLN A 22 -7.88 -7.49 -13.55
N GLY A 23 -6.91 -8.39 -13.65
CA GLY A 23 -5.62 -7.96 -14.15
C GLY A 23 -5.15 -6.74 -13.35
N GLU A 24 -5.08 -6.87 -12.02
CA GLU A 24 -4.39 -5.95 -11.11
C GLU A 24 -2.92 -5.86 -11.52
N LYS A 25 -2.65 -5.11 -12.58
CA LYS A 25 -1.34 -4.50 -12.79
C LYS A 25 -1.19 -3.46 -11.69
N LYS A 26 -0.75 -3.91 -10.51
CA LYS A 26 -0.07 -3.05 -9.55
C LYS A 26 1.17 -2.54 -10.29
N VAL A 27 1.00 -1.37 -10.91
CA VAL A 27 2.12 -0.54 -11.35
C VAL A 27 2.98 -0.39 -10.12
N ASP A 28 4.15 -1.00 -10.14
CA ASP A 28 5.19 -0.87 -9.14
C ASP A 28 5.69 0.59 -9.20
N GLN A 29 4.88 1.51 -8.67
CA GLN A 29 5.33 2.85 -8.37
C GLN A 29 6.37 2.66 -7.28
N LYS A 30 7.64 2.75 -7.68
CA LYS A 30 8.78 2.87 -6.78
C LYS A 30 8.35 3.83 -5.67
N PRO A 31 8.23 3.37 -4.42
CA PRO A 31 7.60 4.20 -3.41
C PRO A 31 8.62 5.29 -3.04
N ASP A 32 8.49 6.46 -3.67
CA ASP A 32 9.15 7.71 -3.26
C ASP A 32 8.64 8.19 -1.88
N ASN A 33 7.94 7.33 -1.14
CA ASN A 33 7.33 7.58 0.14
C ASN A 33 7.31 6.29 0.95
N CYS A 34 7.43 6.39 2.27
CA CYS A 34 7.28 5.26 3.15
C CYS A 34 5.83 5.18 3.63
N PHE A 35 5.36 3.98 3.89
CA PHE A 35 4.03 3.77 4.46
C PHE A 35 4.19 3.37 5.92
N TYR A 36 3.48 4.08 6.79
CA TYR A 36 3.47 3.83 8.22
C TYR A 36 2.04 3.60 8.69
N THR A 37 1.80 2.51 9.41
CA THR A 37 0.46 2.20 9.94
C THR A 37 0.38 2.53 11.42
N VAL A 38 -0.60 3.36 11.79
CA VAL A 38 -0.93 3.71 13.16
C VAL A 38 -2.37 3.32 13.44
N GLY A 39 -2.56 2.38 14.37
CA GLY A 39 -3.87 1.76 14.59
C GLY A 39 -4.41 1.18 13.28
N ASN A 40 -5.53 1.73 12.81
CA ASN A 40 -6.19 1.31 11.56
C ASN A 40 -5.93 2.26 10.38
N GLN A 41 -5.07 3.27 10.54
CA GLN A 41 -4.77 4.26 9.50
C GLN A 41 -3.37 4.03 8.94
N THR A 42 -3.25 3.97 7.61
CA THR A 42 -1.96 4.00 6.93
C THR A 42 -1.69 5.43 6.47
N ILE A 43 -0.61 6.01 6.98
CA ILE A 43 -0.14 7.33 6.56
C ILE A 43 1.03 7.20 5.58
N GLN A 44 1.10 8.14 4.65
CA GLN A 44 2.21 8.29 3.72
C GLN A 44 3.22 9.26 4.34
N VAL A 45 4.47 8.81 4.44
CA VAL A 45 5.59 9.60 4.96
C VAL A 45 6.49 9.95 3.78
N PRO A 46 6.68 11.26 3.48
CA PRO A 46 7.57 11.69 2.41
C PRO A 46 9.01 11.21 2.63
N LEU A 47 9.73 10.95 1.54
CA LEU A 47 11.17 10.67 1.59
C LEU A 47 11.93 11.69 2.42
N GLY A 48 12.77 11.20 3.33
CA GLY A 48 13.61 12.02 4.20
C GLY A 48 12.91 12.62 5.42
N ALA A 49 11.56 12.60 5.47
CA ALA A 49 10.79 13.06 6.62
C ALA A 49 10.90 12.09 7.81
N SER A 50 10.58 12.61 9.00
CA SER A 50 10.76 11.91 10.27
C SER A 50 9.47 11.83 11.09
N VAL A 51 9.16 10.64 11.59
CA VAL A 51 7.98 10.35 12.42
C VAL A 51 8.44 9.81 13.75
N CYS A 52 7.90 10.34 14.84
CA CYS A 52 8.20 9.88 16.18
C CYS A 52 7.07 9.04 16.73
N ARG A 53 7.33 7.74 16.87
CA ARG A 53 6.37 6.75 17.36
C ARG A 53 6.59 6.56 18.86
N ARG A 54 5.54 6.74 19.67
CA ARG A 54 5.60 6.36 21.08
C ARG A 54 5.97 4.89 21.23
N GLN A 55 6.97 4.61 22.05
CA GLN A 55 7.38 3.24 22.33
C GLN A 55 6.26 2.48 23.03
N PRO A 56 6.12 1.16 22.79
CA PRO A 56 5.19 0.36 23.57
C PRO A 56 5.59 0.36 25.05
N ALA A 57 4.62 0.16 25.94
CA ALA A 57 4.87 -0.05 27.36
C ALA A 57 5.99 -1.10 27.56
N PRO A 58 6.90 -0.95 28.55
CA PRO A 58 6.80 -0.11 29.75
C PRO A 58 7.42 1.31 29.65
N TYR A 59 7.74 1.80 28.45
CA TYR A 59 8.40 3.10 28.28
C TYR A 59 7.39 4.17 27.88
N ASP A 60 6.75 4.80 28.88
CA ASP A 60 5.59 5.65 28.61
C ASP A 60 5.93 7.00 27.95
N ASP A 61 7.12 7.55 28.14
CA ASP A 61 7.45 8.91 27.65
C ASP A 61 8.48 8.96 26.53
N ASN A 62 8.93 7.80 26.05
CA ASN A 62 9.93 7.68 25.00
C ASN A 62 9.31 7.45 23.63
N TYR A 63 9.96 8.00 22.61
CA TYR A 63 9.58 7.86 21.21
C TYR A 63 10.76 7.29 20.42
N SER A 64 10.45 6.44 19.46
CA SER A 64 11.37 6.04 18.40
C SER A 64 11.28 7.03 17.24
N LEU A 65 12.42 7.59 16.84
CA LEU A 65 12.55 8.39 15.62
C LEU A 65 12.66 7.45 14.43
N LEU A 66 11.62 7.46 13.60
CA LEU A 66 11.60 6.74 12.34
C LEU A 66 11.87 7.74 11.21
N ARG A 67 12.74 7.40 10.27
CA ARG A 67 13.01 8.21 9.08
C ARG A 67 12.60 7.45 7.84
N CYS A 68 12.00 8.17 6.89
CA CYS A 68 11.67 7.57 5.61
C CYS A 68 12.91 7.48 4.70
N THR A 69 13.53 6.31 4.69
CA THR A 69 14.61 5.89 3.77
C THR A 69 14.26 4.52 3.20
N PRO A 70 13.23 4.43 2.33
CA PRO A 70 12.41 3.26 2.06
C PRO A 70 13.18 1.94 2.18
N PRO A 71 12.85 1.09 3.18
CA PRO A 71 11.71 1.18 4.10
C PRO A 71 11.83 2.26 5.21
N LEU A 72 10.83 2.41 6.08
CA LEU A 72 10.99 3.22 7.29
C LEU A 72 12.06 2.60 8.18
N ASP A 73 13.06 3.40 8.55
CA ASP A 73 14.18 2.98 9.39
C ASP A 73 14.10 3.65 10.76
N GLU A 74 14.39 2.88 11.82
CA GLU A 74 14.44 3.39 13.19
C GLU A 74 15.85 3.88 13.47
N ILE A 75 16.02 5.20 13.55
CA ILE A 75 17.35 5.84 13.68
C ILE A 75 17.67 6.25 15.12
N ASP A 76 16.67 6.34 15.99
CA ASP A 76 16.82 6.65 17.41
C ASP A 76 15.61 6.12 18.18
N SER A 77 15.78 5.82 19.46
CA SER A 77 14.78 5.18 20.32
C SER A 77 14.57 5.89 21.67
N ASP A 78 15.38 6.91 21.98
CA ASP A 78 15.28 7.69 23.23
C ASP A 78 14.91 9.15 22.94
N ILE A 79 13.86 9.34 22.15
CA ILE A 79 13.35 10.67 21.82
C ILE A 79 12.32 11.11 22.84
N LYS A 80 12.41 12.36 23.29
CA LYS A 80 11.37 12.99 24.11
C LYS A 80 10.37 13.75 23.24
N ARG A 81 9.15 13.89 23.74
CA ARG A 81 8.16 14.79 23.15
C ARG A 81 8.72 16.21 23.09
N GLY A 82 8.66 16.85 21.92
CA GLY A 82 9.21 18.19 21.66
C GLY A 82 10.62 18.23 21.03
N ASP A 83 11.29 17.10 20.83
CA ASP A 83 12.49 16.99 19.97
C ASP A 83 12.25 17.53 18.55
N ALA A 84 13.12 18.45 18.11
CA ALA A 84 13.01 19.12 16.82
C ALA A 84 13.21 18.20 15.60
N ARG A 85 13.69 16.97 15.80
CA ARG A 85 13.83 15.95 14.73
C ARG A 85 12.51 15.27 14.40
N CYS A 86 11.48 15.48 15.21
CA CYS A 86 10.16 14.90 14.98
C CYS A 86 9.26 15.89 14.22
N ASP A 87 8.97 15.60 12.96
CA ASP A 87 7.95 16.37 12.23
C ASP A 87 6.54 16.08 12.78
N ARG A 88 6.36 14.87 13.33
CA ARG A 88 5.08 14.38 13.83
C ARG A 88 5.27 13.42 15.00
N TYR A 89 4.44 13.59 16.03
CA TYR A 89 4.34 12.69 17.18
C TYR A 89 3.10 11.83 17.08
N GLU A 90 3.28 10.51 17.19
CA GLU A 90 2.18 9.55 17.19
C GLU A 90 2.04 8.92 18.57
N GLU A 91 0.87 9.11 19.18
CA GLU A 91 0.45 8.45 20.40
C GLU A 91 -0.21 7.11 20.03
N ARG A 92 0.40 5.97 20.42
CA ARG A 92 -0.35 4.70 20.43
C ARG A 92 -1.31 4.73 21.61
N GLN A 93 -2.60 4.59 21.34
CA GLN A 93 -3.64 4.26 22.33
C GLN A 93 -3.70 2.75 22.53
#